data_AF-A0A7V7SXQ1-F1
#
_entry.id   AF-A0A7V7SXQ1-F1
#
_cell.length_a   1.000
_cell.length_b   1.000
_cell.length_c   1.000
_cell.angle_alpha   90.00
_cell.angle_beta   90.00
_cell.angle_gamma   90.00
#
_symmetry.space_group_name_H-M   'P 1'
#
loop_
_entity.id
_entity.type
_entity.pdbx_description
1 polymer ?
#
loop_
_entity_poly.entity_id
_entity_poly.type
_entity_poly.pdbx_seq_one_letter_code
_entity_poly.pdbx_strand_id
1 'polypeptide(L)'
;MGSSFQLSAGRHGSLFGIFAKKPGVLRSSKDLLGLKRKPKEFSRPKAGSSPPPPKSTMHHTGILALFTVLALAAPTPAQQSDDPAIANWRRNLDGTTGTSEIPNINNVVSQIEADVQGIHFTTDSAYVEATGLPSHTVGPWNDGNPGMPGDQDAVYRIPRNPAVENGTKTDTPLGPIGVLINGVVIFNAKDAMSWNNRGIWWRNAIWFEGQGMDTGLGHPAQDQYHYHQHPTLLQQQVGDNGIDHSPILGFAFDGFPIYGPYGYANADGSGGVVRIQSSWQTRNITVRHTLPDGTVLSQNQWGPDVSATYPLGAFIEDYEFVSASGDLDEHNGRQCVTPEYPGGTYAYFATVDAAGESAYPYLIGPTYYGVVDTGNIGPGGGNVSIPPTADEYAPFAIYGHDFEVGSTAVVAFGDADPAATVWLGYSLAGLGPTPSPWGDLGLSDPMDSFGPVAANGAGQGSFSYLIPASLSGSTVYTQALMQSGTNFTLSNAARALVP
;
A
#
# COMPACT_ATOMS: atom_id res chain seq x y z
N MET A 1 37.15 18.98 -26.91
CA MET A 1 38.42 18.63 -27.59
C MET A 1 39.50 18.50 -26.52
N GLY A 2 40.23 17.39 -26.52
CA GLY A 2 41.52 17.19 -25.84
C GLY A 2 41.43 16.76 -24.37
N SER A 3 41.48 15.46 -24.04
CA SER A 3 42.67 14.57 -23.97
C SER A 3 43.49 14.82 -22.69
N SER A 4 43.39 13.95 -21.66
CA SER A 4 44.26 12.78 -21.40
C SER A 4 45.69 13.18 -20.93
N PHE A 5 46.41 12.54 -20.00
CA PHE A 5 46.37 11.22 -19.37
C PHE A 5 47.55 11.18 -18.35
N GLN A 6 47.39 10.40 -17.26
CA GLN A 6 48.36 9.48 -16.59
C GLN A 6 49.78 9.96 -16.19
N LEU A 7 50.51 9.40 -15.20
CA LEU A 7 50.70 8.03 -14.73
C LEU A 7 51.40 8.07 -13.34
N SER A 8 51.18 7.07 -12.48
CA SER A 8 52.25 6.14 -12.04
C SER A 8 51.76 5.21 -10.94
N ALA A 9 52.06 3.93 -11.12
CA ALA A 9 51.68 2.80 -10.28
C ALA A 9 52.84 2.35 -9.37
N GLY A 10 52.52 1.59 -8.32
CA GLY A 10 53.48 0.83 -7.53
C GLY A 10 52.79 -0.28 -6.75
N ARG A 11 53.12 -1.53 -7.08
CA ARG A 11 52.45 -2.79 -6.70
C ARG A 11 53.25 -3.54 -5.62
N HIS A 12 52.53 -4.46 -4.94
CA HIS A 12 52.94 -5.78 -4.40
C HIS A 12 53.50 -5.95 -2.98
N GLY A 13 52.95 -6.96 -2.28
CA GLY A 13 53.61 -7.70 -1.19
C GLY A 13 52.67 -8.38 -0.18
N SER A 14 52.43 -9.69 -0.35
CA SER A 14 51.74 -10.61 0.59
C SER A 14 52.77 -11.35 1.48
N LEU A 15 52.43 -11.76 2.72
CA LEU A 15 52.58 -13.15 3.24
C LEU A 15 52.14 -13.35 4.72
N PHE A 16 51.79 -14.61 5.02
CA PHE A 16 51.28 -15.27 6.24
C PHE A 16 52.20 -15.33 7.50
N GLY A 17 51.58 -15.47 8.70
CA GLY A 17 51.91 -16.58 9.64
C GLY A 17 52.39 -16.32 11.10
N ILE A 18 51.49 -16.58 12.09
CA ILE A 18 51.61 -17.58 13.21
C ILE A 18 52.53 -17.36 14.46
N PHE A 19 51.86 -17.34 15.65
CA PHE A 19 52.15 -17.85 17.03
C PHE A 19 53.16 -17.22 18.04
N ALA A 20 52.67 -16.96 19.28
CA ALA A 20 53.03 -17.62 20.58
C ALA A 20 52.35 -16.90 21.79
N LYS A 21 51.44 -17.54 22.58
CA LYS A 21 51.62 -18.19 23.94
C LYS A 21 52.30 -17.28 25.00
N LYS A 22 51.89 -17.12 26.28
CA LYS A 22 51.09 -17.85 27.33
C LYS A 22 51.18 -16.97 28.64
N PRO A 23 50.81 -17.37 29.90
CA PRO A 23 49.74 -18.24 30.46
C PRO A 23 49.06 -17.76 31.80
N GLY A 24 48.01 -18.49 32.24
CA GLY A 24 47.68 -18.81 33.66
C GLY A 24 46.49 -18.03 34.30
N VAL A 25 45.56 -18.57 35.11
CA VAL A 25 45.46 -19.82 35.90
C VAL A 25 43.98 -20.10 36.32
N LEU A 26 43.56 -21.36 36.14
CA LEU A 26 42.62 -22.27 36.88
C LEU A 26 41.40 -21.78 37.70
N ARG A 27 40.25 -22.45 37.48
CA ARG A 27 39.58 -23.39 38.43
C ARG A 27 38.56 -24.33 37.75
N SER A 28 38.50 -25.57 38.24
CA SER A 28 37.74 -26.75 37.79
C SER A 28 36.34 -26.82 38.45
N SER A 29 35.42 -27.78 38.32
CA SER A 29 35.18 -29.04 37.57
C SER A 29 33.72 -29.46 37.90
N LYS A 30 33.01 -30.17 37.00
CA LYS A 30 32.32 -31.45 37.30
C LYS A 30 31.56 -32.00 36.08
N ASP A 31 31.83 -33.27 35.82
CA ASP A 31 31.26 -34.17 34.81
C ASP A 31 29.77 -34.48 35.02
N LEU A 32 29.06 -34.84 33.94
CA LEU A 32 28.41 -36.16 33.79
C LEU A 32 27.88 -36.37 32.36
N LEU A 33 28.45 -37.37 31.69
CA LEU A 33 28.03 -37.94 30.39
C LEU A 33 27.33 -39.27 30.62
N GLY A 34 26.35 -39.60 29.75
CA GLY A 34 26.15 -40.99 29.34
C GLY A 34 24.76 -41.34 28.84
N LEU A 35 24.62 -41.59 27.53
CA LEU A 35 23.92 -42.76 26.97
C LEU A 35 24.13 -42.88 25.44
N LYS A 36 24.83 -43.94 25.03
CA LYS A 36 24.92 -44.48 23.66
C LYS A 36 23.99 -45.70 23.55
N ARG A 37 23.25 -45.89 22.44
CA ARG A 37 22.87 -47.22 21.91
C ARG A 37 22.75 -47.23 20.37
N LYS A 38 23.16 -48.37 19.79
CA LYS A 38 23.36 -48.74 18.36
C LYS A 38 22.06 -49.27 17.69
N PRO A 39 22.01 -49.37 16.33
CA PRO A 39 20.88 -49.91 15.57
C PRO A 39 20.97 -51.43 15.30
N LYS A 40 19.85 -52.08 14.94
CA LYS A 40 19.80 -53.45 14.39
C LYS A 40 18.69 -53.58 13.33
N GLU A 41 19.08 -53.97 12.12
CA GLU A 41 18.26 -54.68 11.13
C GLU A 41 18.42 -56.20 11.32
N PHE A 42 17.44 -57.02 10.90
CA PHE A 42 17.66 -58.38 10.41
C PHE A 42 16.48 -58.90 9.56
N SER A 43 16.83 -59.68 8.54
CA SER A 43 16.04 -60.20 7.42
C SER A 43 15.69 -61.71 7.53
N ARG A 44 14.74 -62.18 6.70
CA ARG A 44 14.07 -63.52 6.65
C ARG A 44 14.93 -64.72 6.17
N PRO A 45 14.38 -65.96 6.26
CA PRO A 45 14.15 -66.79 5.03
C PRO A 45 12.82 -67.61 4.95
N LYS A 46 12.53 -68.13 3.72
CA LYS A 46 11.38 -68.92 3.17
C LYS A 46 11.44 -70.44 3.52
N ALA A 47 10.52 -71.39 3.20
CA ALA A 47 9.60 -71.64 2.07
C ALA A 47 8.59 -72.81 2.35
N GLY A 48 7.51 -72.95 1.54
CA GLY A 48 6.91 -74.28 1.21
C GLY A 48 5.37 -74.42 1.02
N SER A 49 4.88 -74.23 -0.23
CA SER A 49 3.89 -75.02 -1.03
C SER A 49 2.39 -75.18 -0.64
N SER A 50 1.50 -74.92 -1.63
CA SER A 50 0.00 -75.03 -1.67
C SER A 50 -0.51 -76.36 -2.26
N PRO A 51 -1.77 -76.85 -1.99
CA PRO A 51 -2.97 -76.64 -2.87
C PRO A 51 -4.36 -76.73 -2.13
N PRO A 52 -5.54 -77.00 -2.78
CA PRO A 52 -6.64 -76.08 -3.16
C PRO A 52 -7.97 -76.20 -2.31
N PRO A 53 -9.07 -75.47 -2.59
CA PRO A 53 -10.16 -75.15 -1.63
C PRO A 53 -11.37 -76.11 -1.69
N PRO A 54 -12.30 -76.04 -0.71
CA PRO A 54 -13.70 -75.79 -1.09
C PRO A 54 -14.57 -74.97 -0.09
N LYS A 55 -15.36 -74.07 -0.70
CA LYS A 55 -16.78 -73.71 -0.48
C LYS A 55 -17.35 -73.69 0.96
N SER A 56 -17.80 -72.51 1.39
CA SER A 56 -18.97 -72.38 2.27
C SER A 56 -19.83 -71.16 1.91
N THR A 57 -21.01 -71.47 1.37
CA THR A 57 -22.33 -70.88 1.66
C THR A 57 -22.45 -69.38 1.94
N MET A 58 -23.16 -68.71 1.03
CA MET A 58 -23.67 -67.34 1.16
C MET A 58 -24.50 -67.14 2.43
N HIS A 59 -24.17 -66.11 3.19
CA HIS A 59 -25.14 -65.35 3.98
C HIS A 59 -25.29 -63.98 3.32
N HIS A 60 -26.51 -63.68 2.88
CA HIS A 60 -26.89 -62.35 2.40
C HIS A 60 -26.86 -61.37 3.59
N THR A 61 -25.86 -60.51 3.63
CA THR A 61 -25.93 -59.24 4.35
C THR A 61 -25.79 -58.13 3.31
N GLY A 62 -26.92 -57.50 2.95
CA GLY A 62 -26.94 -56.34 2.10
C GLY A 62 -26.16 -55.20 2.78
N ILE A 63 -25.01 -54.85 2.22
CA ILE A 63 -24.29 -53.63 2.59
C ILE A 63 -24.93 -52.50 1.78
N LEU A 64 -25.77 -51.72 2.44
CA LEU A 64 -26.26 -50.45 1.93
C LEU A 64 -25.06 -49.48 1.95
N ALA A 65 -24.43 -49.26 0.80
CA ALA A 65 -23.42 -48.23 0.64
C ALA A 65 -24.11 -46.86 0.74
N LEU A 66 -24.05 -46.25 1.93
CA LEU A 66 -24.47 -44.88 2.16
C LEU A 66 -23.43 -43.97 1.48
N PHE A 67 -23.72 -43.51 0.26
CA PHE A 67 -23.00 -42.39 -0.33
C PHE A 67 -23.45 -41.12 0.42
N THR A 68 -22.67 -40.70 1.41
CA THR A 68 -22.79 -39.34 1.95
C THR A 68 -22.32 -38.39 0.86
N VAL A 69 -23.27 -37.88 0.08
CA VAL A 69 -23.04 -36.67 -0.72
C VAL A 69 -22.85 -35.56 0.31
N LEU A 70 -21.60 -35.17 0.57
CA LEU A 70 -21.34 -33.86 1.16
C LEU A 70 -21.90 -32.86 0.14
N ALA A 71 -23.06 -32.30 0.43
CA ALA A 71 -23.49 -31.08 -0.24
C ALA A 71 -22.46 -30.03 0.15
N LEU A 72 -21.50 -29.78 -0.75
CA LEU A 72 -20.75 -28.53 -0.75
C LEU A 72 -21.84 -27.45 -0.86
N ALA A 73 -22.09 -26.74 0.24
CA ALA A 73 -22.83 -25.50 0.15
C ALA A 73 -22.12 -24.67 -0.90
N ALA A 74 -22.84 -24.25 -1.95
CA ALA A 74 -22.30 -23.25 -2.85
C ALA A 74 -21.85 -22.07 -1.97
N PRO A 75 -20.63 -21.54 -2.16
CA PRO A 75 -20.22 -20.36 -1.41
C PRO A 75 -21.31 -19.30 -1.61
N THR A 76 -21.90 -18.84 -0.51
CA THR A 76 -22.70 -17.62 -0.55
C THR A 76 -21.77 -16.50 -1.01
N PRO A 77 -22.20 -15.61 -1.91
CA PRO A 77 -21.39 -14.47 -2.31
C PRO A 77 -20.87 -13.76 -1.07
N ALA A 78 -19.56 -13.52 -0.99
CA ALA A 78 -19.00 -12.74 0.10
C ALA A 78 -19.62 -11.34 0.06
N GLN A 79 -20.12 -10.89 1.21
CA GLN A 79 -20.78 -9.59 1.33
C GLN A 79 -19.71 -8.50 1.42
N GLN A 80 -19.99 -7.35 0.81
CA GLN A 80 -19.19 -6.14 1.01
C GLN A 80 -19.11 -5.81 2.51
N SER A 81 -17.92 -5.38 2.95
CA SER A 81 -17.70 -4.90 4.31
C SER A 81 -17.88 -3.39 4.37
N ASP A 82 -18.51 -2.89 5.43
CA ASP A 82 -18.57 -1.45 5.70
C ASP A 82 -17.31 -0.92 6.43
N ASP A 83 -16.39 -1.82 6.80
CA ASP A 83 -15.12 -1.46 7.44
C ASP A 83 -14.11 -0.94 6.39
N PRO A 84 -13.72 0.34 6.43
CA PRO A 84 -12.86 0.92 5.41
C PRO A 84 -11.46 0.30 5.37
N ALA A 85 -10.95 -0.23 6.49
CA ALA A 85 -9.66 -0.92 6.53
C ALA A 85 -9.69 -2.27 5.80
N ILE A 86 -10.88 -2.80 5.46
CA ILE A 86 -11.08 -4.02 4.68
C ILE A 86 -11.49 -3.70 3.24
N ALA A 87 -12.37 -2.70 3.04
CA ALA A 87 -13.06 -2.52 1.76
C ALA A 87 -12.40 -1.53 0.79
N ASN A 88 -11.55 -0.61 1.26
CA ASN A 88 -11.08 0.52 0.45
C ASN A 88 -9.78 0.25 -0.33
N TRP A 89 -9.46 -1.01 -0.62
CA TRP A 89 -8.24 -1.38 -1.35
C TRP A 89 -8.51 -1.51 -2.84
N ARG A 90 -7.55 -1.05 -3.65
CA ARG A 90 -7.57 -1.23 -5.10
C ARG A 90 -7.09 -2.65 -5.40
N ARG A 91 -8.00 -3.61 -5.31
CA ARG A 91 -7.71 -5.04 -5.56
C ARG A 91 -7.54 -5.28 -7.05
N ASN A 92 -6.40 -5.85 -7.44
CA ASN A 92 -6.14 -6.28 -8.80
C ASN A 92 -6.96 -7.55 -9.10
N LEU A 93 -7.89 -7.46 -10.06
CA LEU A 93 -8.85 -8.54 -10.36
C LEU A 93 -8.59 -9.21 -11.72
N ASP A 94 -7.64 -8.71 -12.51
CA ASP A 94 -7.37 -9.16 -13.88
C ASP A 94 -5.91 -9.50 -14.16
N GLY A 95 -5.04 -9.40 -13.15
CA GLY A 95 -3.61 -9.66 -13.29
C GLY A 95 -2.87 -8.54 -14.01
N THR A 96 -3.38 -7.30 -13.96
CA THR A 96 -2.66 -6.11 -14.43
C THR A 96 -1.27 -6.06 -13.83
N THR A 97 -0.25 -5.77 -14.65
CA THR A 97 1.14 -5.61 -14.21
C THR A 97 1.59 -4.16 -14.30
N GLY A 98 2.71 -3.83 -13.66
CA GLY A 98 3.26 -2.49 -13.74
C GLY A 98 3.75 -2.12 -15.15
N THR A 99 3.80 -0.83 -15.45
CA THR A 99 4.16 -0.31 -16.77
C THR A 99 5.20 0.80 -16.68
N SER A 100 5.98 0.97 -17.74
CA SER A 100 6.92 2.09 -17.87
C SER A 100 7.15 2.43 -19.34
N GLU A 101 7.28 3.71 -19.66
CA GLU A 101 7.68 4.18 -20.98
C GLU A 101 9.18 3.91 -21.27
N ILE A 102 9.98 3.70 -20.22
CA ILE A 102 11.41 3.42 -20.34
C ILE A 102 11.61 1.90 -20.48
N PRO A 103 12.19 1.39 -21.59
CA PRO A 103 12.23 -0.03 -21.88
C PRO A 103 12.96 -0.90 -20.84
N ASN A 104 14.04 -0.43 -20.22
CA ASN A 104 14.77 -1.19 -19.20
C ASN A 104 13.97 -1.35 -17.92
N ILE A 105 13.25 -0.31 -17.49
CA ILE A 105 12.33 -0.37 -16.35
C ILE A 105 11.17 -1.29 -16.71
N ASN A 106 10.57 -1.12 -17.90
CA ASN A 106 9.41 -1.89 -18.34
C ASN A 106 9.68 -3.40 -18.43
N ASN A 107 10.90 -3.79 -18.81
CA ASN A 107 11.31 -5.20 -18.82
C ASN A 107 11.24 -5.87 -17.44
N VAL A 108 11.30 -5.08 -16.36
CA VAL A 108 11.16 -5.56 -14.98
C VAL A 108 9.71 -5.45 -14.53
N VAL A 109 9.13 -4.23 -14.54
CA VAL A 109 7.82 -3.96 -13.94
C VAL A 109 6.66 -4.68 -14.63
N SER A 110 6.77 -4.97 -15.94
CA SER A 110 5.74 -5.72 -16.68
C SER A 110 5.61 -7.19 -16.28
N GLN A 111 6.51 -7.69 -15.43
CA GLN A 111 6.50 -9.07 -14.91
C GLN A 111 5.97 -9.16 -13.48
N ILE A 112 5.60 -8.02 -12.87
CA ILE A 112 5.16 -7.92 -11.47
C ILE A 112 3.72 -7.44 -11.46
N GLU A 113 2.83 -8.15 -10.76
CA GLU A 113 1.44 -7.71 -10.61
C GLU A 113 1.39 -6.36 -9.90
N ALA A 114 0.52 -5.49 -10.39
CA ALA A 114 0.31 -4.18 -9.80
C ALA A 114 -0.77 -4.22 -8.71
N ASP A 115 -0.81 -3.16 -7.91
CA ASP A 115 -1.81 -2.87 -6.90
C ASP A 115 -1.89 -3.93 -5.78
N VAL A 116 -3.04 -4.09 -5.12
CA VAL A 116 -3.23 -5.07 -4.03
C VAL A 116 -3.68 -6.41 -4.59
N GLN A 117 -3.01 -7.51 -4.21
CA GLN A 117 -3.36 -8.86 -4.67
C GLN A 117 -4.37 -9.55 -3.75
N GLY A 118 -4.37 -9.22 -2.45
CA GLY A 118 -5.20 -9.93 -1.47
C GLY A 118 -5.47 -9.12 -0.21
N ILE A 119 -6.63 -9.35 0.39
CA ILE A 119 -7.02 -8.79 1.68
C ILE A 119 -7.51 -9.93 2.56
N HIS A 120 -6.96 -10.03 3.77
CA HIS A 120 -7.45 -10.92 4.81
C HIS A 120 -7.76 -10.11 6.05
N PHE A 121 -8.64 -10.60 6.92
CA PHE A 121 -8.96 -9.87 8.14
C PHE A 121 -9.30 -10.78 9.31
N THR A 122 -8.97 -10.29 10.50
CA THR A 122 -9.48 -10.80 11.78
C THR A 122 -10.39 -9.73 12.38
N THR A 123 -10.92 -9.95 13.58
CA THR A 123 -11.68 -8.91 14.31
C THR A 123 -10.88 -7.62 14.52
N ASP A 124 -9.56 -7.71 14.61
CA ASP A 124 -8.71 -6.61 15.10
C ASP A 124 -7.87 -5.96 14.00
N SER A 125 -7.61 -6.68 12.90
CA SER A 125 -6.69 -6.21 11.85
C SER A 125 -7.10 -6.69 10.47
N ALA A 126 -6.86 -5.85 9.47
CA ALA A 126 -6.77 -6.23 8.07
C ALA A 126 -5.31 -6.53 7.71
N TYR A 127 -5.10 -7.42 6.75
CA TYR A 127 -3.81 -7.87 6.23
C TYR A 127 -3.84 -7.66 4.72
N VAL A 128 -2.89 -6.87 4.21
CA VAL A 128 -2.88 -6.38 2.84
C VAL A 128 -1.69 -6.98 2.11
N GLU A 129 -1.95 -7.86 1.17
CA GLU A 129 -0.95 -8.48 0.30
C GLU A 129 -0.71 -7.58 -0.92
N ALA A 130 0.54 -7.14 -1.10
CA ALA A 130 0.92 -6.21 -2.15
C ALA A 130 2.36 -6.45 -2.63
N THR A 131 2.58 -6.39 -3.95
CA THR A 131 3.93 -6.35 -4.54
C THR A 131 4.64 -5.02 -4.30
N GLY A 132 3.91 -3.97 -3.94
CA GLY A 132 4.44 -2.60 -3.78
C GLY A 132 4.58 -1.82 -5.08
N LEU A 133 3.94 -2.27 -6.17
CA LEU A 133 4.00 -1.66 -7.49
C LEU A 133 2.63 -1.12 -7.93
N PRO A 134 2.50 0.12 -8.40
CA PRO A 134 1.21 0.66 -8.83
C PRO A 134 0.86 0.26 -10.26
N SER A 135 -0.43 0.36 -10.61
CA SER A 135 -0.92 0.10 -11.97
C SER A 135 -0.75 1.29 -12.93
N HIS A 136 -0.32 2.45 -12.44
CA HIS A 136 0.04 3.56 -13.33
C HIS A 136 1.49 3.41 -13.80
N THR A 137 1.82 4.08 -14.91
CA THR A 137 3.18 4.13 -15.44
C THR A 137 4.15 4.68 -14.38
N VAL A 138 5.28 3.99 -14.17
CA VAL A 138 6.38 4.44 -13.30
C VAL A 138 7.60 4.88 -14.10
N GLY A 139 8.42 5.73 -13.49
CA GLY A 139 9.58 6.32 -14.15
C GLY A 139 9.19 7.36 -15.23
N PRO A 140 10.17 7.99 -15.90
CA PRO A 140 11.62 7.88 -15.68
C PRO A 140 12.10 8.51 -14.36
N TRP A 141 13.30 8.12 -13.92
CA TRP A 141 14.03 8.76 -12.82
C TRP A 141 15.19 9.58 -13.40
N ASN A 142 15.06 10.91 -13.42
CA ASN A 142 15.98 11.77 -14.19
C ASN A 142 17.27 12.13 -13.43
N ASP A 143 17.39 11.73 -12.17
CA ASP A 143 18.58 11.91 -11.33
C ASP A 143 19.66 10.82 -11.55
N GLY A 144 19.35 9.80 -12.36
CA GLY A 144 20.25 8.67 -12.60
C GLY A 144 20.18 7.59 -11.52
N ASN A 145 19.10 7.54 -10.74
CA ASN A 145 18.83 6.46 -9.79
C ASN A 145 18.93 5.08 -10.49
N PRO A 146 19.84 4.19 -10.05
CA PRO A 146 20.00 2.86 -10.64
C PRO A 146 19.00 1.83 -10.09
N GLY A 147 18.18 2.20 -9.09
CA GLY A 147 17.15 1.36 -8.52
C GLY A 147 16.12 0.91 -9.56
N MET A 148 15.49 -0.24 -9.32
CA MET A 148 14.48 -0.82 -10.21
C MET A 148 13.38 -1.41 -9.34
N PRO A 149 12.13 -0.95 -9.44
CA PRO A 149 11.04 -1.51 -8.66
C PRO A 149 10.99 -3.03 -8.79
N GLY A 150 10.93 -3.71 -7.66
CA GLY A 150 10.86 -5.16 -7.54
C GLY A 150 9.68 -5.58 -6.68
N ASP A 151 9.28 -6.83 -6.82
CA ASP A 151 8.23 -7.43 -6.01
C ASP A 151 8.68 -7.50 -4.55
N GLN A 152 7.93 -6.82 -3.68
CA GLN A 152 8.20 -6.75 -2.26
C GLN A 152 7.67 -7.96 -1.48
N ASP A 153 6.81 -8.81 -2.07
CA ASP A 153 6.11 -9.91 -1.39
C ASP A 153 5.53 -9.47 -0.03
N ALA A 154 4.95 -8.26 -0.01
CA ALA A 154 4.65 -7.56 1.23
C ALA A 154 3.28 -7.96 1.78
N VAL A 155 3.21 -8.04 3.10
CA VAL A 155 1.96 -8.15 3.86
C VAL A 155 1.97 -7.09 4.97
N TYR A 156 1.09 -6.10 4.85
CA TYR A 156 0.91 -5.04 5.84
C TYR A 156 -0.25 -5.34 6.77
N ARG A 157 -0.10 -5.07 8.07
CA ARG A 157 -1.18 -5.22 9.06
C ARG A 157 -1.78 -3.88 9.43
N ILE A 158 -3.06 -3.65 9.14
CA ILE A 158 -3.76 -2.40 9.43
C ILE A 158 -4.69 -2.63 10.62
N PRO A 159 -4.49 -1.94 11.77
CA PRO A 159 -5.45 -1.97 12.87
C PRO A 159 -6.84 -1.49 12.43
N ARG A 160 -7.88 -2.30 12.67
CA ARG A 160 -9.26 -1.96 12.32
C ARG A 160 -9.93 -1.00 13.30
N ASN A 161 -9.39 -0.95 14.52
CA ASN A 161 -9.85 -0.09 15.61
C ASN A 161 -8.69 0.77 16.11
N PRO A 162 -8.22 1.76 15.33
CA PRO A 162 -7.08 2.58 15.70
C PRO A 162 -7.36 3.35 17.00
N ALA A 163 -6.34 3.45 17.85
CA ALA A 163 -6.43 4.10 19.15
C ALA A 163 -5.44 5.26 19.23
N VAL A 164 -5.84 6.34 19.90
CA VAL A 164 -4.97 7.50 20.14
C VAL A 164 -3.83 7.11 21.09
N GLU A 165 -2.60 7.48 20.75
CA GLU A 165 -1.47 7.42 21.70
C GLU A 165 -1.55 8.64 22.63
N ASN A 166 -1.90 8.42 23.91
CA ASN A 166 -2.10 9.49 24.89
C ASN A 166 -0.81 9.88 25.63
N GLY A 167 0.24 9.07 25.51
CA GLY A 167 1.57 9.36 26.03
C GLY A 167 2.46 10.05 25.01
N THR A 168 3.71 9.64 24.95
CA THR A 168 4.67 10.13 23.97
C THR A 168 4.33 9.56 22.60
N LYS A 169 4.05 10.45 21.64
CA LYS A 169 3.82 10.07 20.24
C LYS A 169 5.05 9.38 19.65
N THR A 170 4.82 8.46 18.71
CA THR A 170 5.91 7.76 18.02
C THR A 170 6.39 8.59 16.83
N ASP A 171 7.69 8.85 16.74
CA ASP A 171 8.30 9.49 15.56
C ASP A 171 8.08 8.65 14.31
N THR A 172 7.80 9.29 13.17
CA THR A 172 7.78 8.60 11.89
C THR A 172 9.21 8.13 11.54
N PRO A 173 9.46 6.81 11.46
CA PRO A 173 10.80 6.29 11.19
C PRO A 173 11.24 6.59 9.75
N LEU A 174 12.51 6.34 9.45
CA LEU A 174 12.94 6.20 8.06
C LEU A 174 12.36 4.90 7.48
N GLY A 175 12.08 4.90 6.18
CA GLY A 175 11.41 3.78 5.49
C GLY A 175 9.89 3.90 5.53
N PRO A 176 9.16 2.78 5.34
CA PRO A 176 7.71 2.76 5.30
C PRO A 176 7.06 3.29 6.58
N ILE A 177 6.09 4.19 6.42
CA ILE A 177 5.30 4.77 7.51
C ILE A 177 3.78 4.56 7.35
N GLY A 178 3.36 4.11 6.18
CA GLY A 178 2.00 3.77 5.82
C GLY A 178 1.98 3.07 4.46
N VAL A 179 0.80 2.64 4.04
CA VAL A 179 0.58 1.98 2.75
C VAL A 179 -0.63 2.60 2.05
N LEU A 180 -0.50 2.86 0.76
CA LEU A 180 -1.55 3.38 -0.10
C LEU A 180 -2.49 2.25 -0.55
N ILE A 181 -3.69 2.61 -1.00
CA ILE A 181 -4.71 1.63 -1.40
C ILE A 181 -4.31 0.77 -2.60
N ASN A 182 -3.28 1.18 -3.34
CA ASN A 182 -2.63 0.42 -4.42
C ASN A 182 -1.40 -0.38 -3.92
N GLY A 183 -1.23 -0.56 -2.62
CA GLY A 183 -0.15 -1.36 -2.05
C GLY A 183 1.23 -0.69 -2.01
N VAL A 184 1.40 0.51 -2.57
CA VAL A 184 2.68 1.25 -2.53
C VAL A 184 2.87 1.91 -1.16
N VAL A 185 4.08 1.85 -0.62
CA VAL A 185 4.40 2.43 0.69
C VAL A 185 4.66 3.93 0.63
N ILE A 186 4.42 4.58 1.76
CA ILE A 186 4.71 5.99 2.01
C ILE A 186 5.95 6.06 2.89
N PHE A 187 6.89 6.93 2.56
CA PHE A 187 8.01 7.31 3.42
C PHE A 187 7.75 8.70 4.02
N ASN A 188 8.42 9.02 5.14
CA ASN A 188 8.36 10.38 5.68
C ASN A 188 9.09 11.38 4.77
N ALA A 189 9.03 12.68 5.09
CA ALA A 189 9.64 13.74 4.28
C ALA A 189 11.18 13.70 4.15
N LYS A 190 11.88 12.79 4.84
CA LYS A 190 13.35 12.74 4.90
C LYS A 190 13.90 11.81 3.82
N ASP A 191 15.05 12.16 3.25
CA ASP A 191 15.84 11.29 2.34
C ASP A 191 16.87 10.40 3.09
N ALA A 192 16.69 10.23 4.40
CA ALA A 192 17.63 9.57 5.31
C ALA A 192 19.03 10.22 5.46
N MET A 193 19.31 11.35 4.83
CA MET A 193 20.58 12.08 4.95
C MET A 193 20.43 13.34 5.80
N SER A 194 21.55 13.77 6.41
CA SER A 194 21.61 15.02 7.16
C SER A 194 22.88 15.81 6.87
N TRP A 195 22.82 17.12 7.07
CA TRP A 195 23.98 18.00 6.91
C TRP A 195 25.15 17.52 7.76
N ASN A 196 26.30 17.31 7.12
CA ASN A 196 27.52 16.79 7.74
C ASN A 196 27.34 15.47 8.52
N ASN A 197 26.30 14.68 8.20
CA ASN A 197 25.97 13.43 8.85
C ASN A 197 25.85 13.54 10.39
N ARG A 198 25.20 14.60 10.87
CA ARG A 198 25.05 14.90 12.30
C ARG A 198 23.68 14.56 12.90
N GLY A 199 22.69 14.25 12.05
CA GLY A 199 21.32 13.97 12.49
C GLY A 199 20.60 15.16 13.11
N ILE A 200 20.94 16.38 12.70
CA ILE A 200 20.35 17.64 13.21
C ILE A 200 19.57 18.35 12.12
N TRP A 201 20.20 18.58 10.96
CA TRP A 201 19.56 19.19 9.81
C TRP A 201 19.29 18.11 8.78
N TRP A 202 18.12 17.50 8.87
CA TRP A 202 17.68 16.42 7.99
C TRP A 202 17.28 16.99 6.64
N ARG A 203 17.73 16.35 5.56
CA ARG A 203 17.43 16.78 4.20
C ARG A 203 15.99 16.40 3.84
N ASN A 204 15.30 17.32 3.18
CA ASN A 204 13.96 17.10 2.63
C ASN A 204 14.06 16.38 1.27
N ALA A 205 13.44 15.21 1.17
CA ALA A 205 13.44 14.40 -0.05
C ALA A 205 12.91 15.18 -1.27
N ILE A 206 11.93 16.05 -1.09
CA ILE A 206 11.31 16.76 -2.23
C ILE A 206 12.30 17.75 -2.86
N TRP A 207 13.14 18.40 -2.04
CA TRP A 207 14.19 19.27 -2.55
C TRP A 207 15.38 18.50 -3.13
N PHE A 208 15.79 17.44 -2.44
CA PHE A 208 17.07 16.79 -2.70
C PHE A 208 17.00 15.61 -3.68
N GLU A 209 15.85 14.96 -3.78
CA GLU A 209 15.60 13.78 -4.62
C GLU A 209 14.50 14.04 -5.65
N GLY A 210 13.78 15.16 -5.59
CA GLY A 210 12.63 15.43 -6.46
C GLY A 210 12.91 15.39 -7.96
N GLN A 211 14.17 15.53 -8.40
CA GLN A 211 14.56 15.33 -9.81
C GLN A 211 14.53 13.85 -10.24
N GLY A 212 14.61 12.92 -9.28
CA GLY A 212 14.53 11.47 -9.47
C GLY A 212 13.13 10.90 -9.35
N MET A 213 12.15 11.71 -8.95
CA MET A 213 10.75 11.30 -8.87
C MET A 213 10.10 11.31 -10.25
N ASP A 214 9.23 10.33 -10.50
CA ASP A 214 8.47 10.23 -11.75
C ASP A 214 7.26 11.17 -11.77
N THR A 215 6.44 11.09 -12.82
CA THR A 215 5.23 11.91 -12.96
C THR A 215 4.15 11.61 -11.90
N GLY A 216 4.21 10.42 -11.29
CA GLY A 216 3.42 10.07 -10.11
C GLY A 216 3.98 10.62 -8.80
N LEU A 217 5.15 11.25 -8.84
CA LEU A 217 5.91 11.75 -7.70
C LEU A 217 6.49 10.65 -6.79
N GLY A 218 6.66 9.44 -7.34
CA GLY A 218 7.30 8.31 -6.65
C GLY A 218 8.67 7.96 -7.25
N HIS A 219 9.45 7.16 -6.51
CA HIS A 219 10.74 6.65 -6.98
C HIS A 219 11.16 5.39 -6.20
N PRO A 220 12.08 4.56 -6.73
CA PRO A 220 12.59 3.40 -6.01
C PRO A 220 13.76 3.75 -5.09
N ALA A 221 13.74 3.21 -3.87
CA ALA A 221 14.95 3.02 -3.06
C ALA A 221 15.38 1.57 -3.18
N GLN A 222 16.45 1.31 -3.94
CA GLN A 222 16.80 -0.04 -4.41
C GLN A 222 15.65 -0.63 -5.25
N ASP A 223 14.88 -1.56 -4.71
CA ASP A 223 13.74 -2.20 -5.35
C ASP A 223 12.38 -1.73 -4.80
N GLN A 224 12.35 -0.96 -3.71
CA GLN A 224 11.12 -0.50 -3.11
C GLN A 224 10.68 0.84 -3.70
N TYR A 225 9.68 0.80 -4.59
CA TYR A 225 8.99 2.00 -5.07
C TYR A 225 8.13 2.61 -3.95
N HIS A 226 8.21 3.93 -3.76
CA HIS A 226 7.54 4.62 -2.66
C HIS A 226 7.31 6.10 -2.97
N TYR A 227 6.46 6.73 -2.16
CA TYR A 227 6.22 8.17 -2.18
C TYR A 227 6.69 8.84 -0.90
N HIS A 228 7.30 10.02 -1.03
CA HIS A 228 7.51 10.95 0.09
C HIS A 228 6.41 12.01 0.18
N GLN A 229 5.61 12.15 -0.88
CA GLN A 229 4.66 13.24 -1.06
C GLN A 229 3.35 12.78 -1.69
N HIS A 230 2.45 13.72 -1.94
CA HIS A 230 1.14 13.47 -2.52
C HIS A 230 1.25 12.63 -3.82
N PRO A 231 0.61 11.44 -3.91
CA PRO A 231 0.74 10.54 -5.05
C PRO A 231 -0.22 10.94 -6.18
N THR A 232 0.21 11.89 -7.03
CA THR A 232 -0.65 12.54 -8.03
C THR A 232 -1.35 11.56 -8.98
N LEU A 233 -0.66 10.53 -9.46
CA LEU A 233 -1.28 9.57 -10.37
C LEU A 233 -2.28 8.64 -9.66
N LEU A 234 -2.03 8.28 -8.39
CA LEU A 234 -3.03 7.58 -7.60
C LEU A 234 -4.26 8.46 -7.37
N GLN A 235 -4.07 9.76 -7.08
CA GLN A 235 -5.17 10.72 -6.94
C GLN A 235 -6.07 10.73 -8.19
N GLN A 236 -5.47 10.73 -9.39
CA GLN A 236 -6.20 10.65 -10.65
C GLN A 236 -6.93 9.31 -10.81
N GLN A 237 -6.26 8.19 -10.51
CA GLN A 237 -6.85 6.85 -10.59
C GLN A 237 -8.06 6.65 -9.67
N VAL A 238 -8.13 7.41 -8.56
CA VAL A 238 -9.27 7.41 -7.63
C VAL A 238 -10.22 8.59 -7.86
N GLY A 239 -10.10 9.27 -9.01
CA GLY A 239 -11.01 10.32 -9.47
C GLY A 239 -11.15 11.52 -8.56
N ASP A 240 -10.12 11.80 -7.76
CA ASP A 240 -10.13 12.90 -6.81
C ASP A 240 -9.73 14.22 -7.50
N ASN A 241 -10.75 15.02 -7.81
CA ASN A 241 -10.63 16.32 -8.49
C ASN A 241 -11.08 17.50 -7.60
N GLY A 242 -11.34 17.24 -6.31
CA GLY A 242 -11.79 18.23 -5.33
C GLY A 242 -13.26 18.66 -5.43
N ILE A 243 -14.09 18.00 -6.26
CA ILE A 243 -15.55 18.22 -6.25
C ILE A 243 -16.18 17.56 -5.03
N ASP A 244 -15.82 16.30 -4.78
CA ASP A 244 -16.27 15.52 -3.63
C ASP A 244 -15.21 15.53 -2.53
N HIS A 245 -15.56 15.02 -1.35
CA HIS A 245 -14.57 14.65 -0.35
C HIS A 245 -13.56 13.68 -0.99
N SER A 246 -12.27 13.89 -0.73
CA SER A 246 -11.23 12.97 -1.21
C SER A 246 -11.53 11.56 -0.72
N PRO A 247 -11.21 10.52 -1.49
CA PRO A 247 -11.32 9.15 -1.02
C PRO A 247 -10.14 8.85 -0.08
N ILE A 248 -10.21 7.73 0.62
CA ILE A 248 -9.04 7.19 1.31
C ILE A 248 -7.98 6.85 0.25
N LEU A 249 -6.79 7.45 0.38
CA LEU A 249 -5.60 7.14 -0.44
C LEU A 249 -4.76 6.03 0.19
N GLY A 250 -4.86 5.82 1.50
CA GLY A 250 -4.12 4.79 2.22
C GLY A 250 -4.39 4.79 3.70
N PHE A 251 -3.60 4.01 4.44
CA PHE A 251 -3.64 3.93 5.89
C PHE A 251 -2.24 4.14 6.46
N ALA A 252 -2.15 4.96 7.51
CA ALA A 252 -0.96 5.06 8.33
C ALA A 252 -0.82 3.78 9.16
N PHE A 253 0.40 3.43 9.57
CA PHE A 253 0.61 2.20 10.35
C PHE A 253 0.11 2.27 11.80
N ASP A 254 -0.44 3.40 12.24
CA ASP A 254 -1.26 3.48 13.46
C ASP A 254 -2.76 3.16 13.23
N GLY A 255 -3.13 2.83 11.98
CA GLY A 255 -4.45 2.40 11.55
C GLY A 255 -5.39 3.53 11.13
N PHE A 256 -5.01 4.80 11.28
CA PHE A 256 -5.87 5.91 10.84
C PHE A 256 -5.79 6.11 9.31
N PRO A 257 -6.91 6.48 8.66
CA PRO A 257 -6.96 6.69 7.22
C PRO A 257 -6.16 7.93 6.81
N ILE A 258 -5.63 7.89 5.59
CA ILE A 258 -4.99 8.98 4.88
C ILE A 258 -5.88 9.35 3.70
N TYR A 259 -6.42 10.56 3.70
CA TYR A 259 -7.23 11.09 2.60
C TYR A 259 -6.39 11.90 1.61
N GLY A 260 -6.94 12.14 0.42
CA GLY A 260 -6.45 13.18 -0.48
C GLY A 260 -6.59 14.60 0.08
N PRO A 261 -6.29 15.64 -0.72
CA PRO A 261 -6.20 17.02 -0.23
C PRO A 261 -7.55 17.70 0.09
N TYR A 262 -8.68 17.06 -0.16
CA TYR A 262 -10.00 17.68 -0.04
C TYR A 262 -10.86 17.01 1.03
N GLY A 263 -11.57 17.82 1.81
CA GLY A 263 -12.46 17.36 2.87
C GLY A 263 -13.49 18.40 3.22
N TYR A 264 -14.36 18.11 4.19
CA TYR A 264 -15.37 19.07 4.62
C TYR A 264 -14.72 20.30 5.30
N ALA A 265 -15.25 21.49 5.06
CA ALA A 265 -14.73 22.71 5.66
C ALA A 265 -14.73 22.64 7.20
N ASN A 266 -15.82 22.11 7.77
CA ASN A 266 -15.93 21.92 9.20
C ASN A 266 -15.70 20.45 9.57
N ALA A 267 -15.04 20.23 10.71
CA ALA A 267 -14.74 18.90 11.24
C ALA A 267 -16.01 18.06 11.54
N ASP A 268 -17.17 18.69 11.72
CA ASP A 268 -18.45 18.00 11.95
C ASP A 268 -19.12 17.49 10.66
N GLY A 269 -18.45 17.62 9.51
CA GLY A 269 -18.96 17.18 8.20
C GLY A 269 -19.77 18.23 7.45
N SER A 270 -19.87 19.46 7.98
CA SER A 270 -20.60 20.55 7.36
C SER A 270 -19.71 21.54 6.57
N GLY A 271 -20.33 22.52 5.91
CA GLY A 271 -19.63 23.62 5.24
C GLY A 271 -19.16 23.34 3.81
N GLY A 272 -19.46 22.16 3.25
CA GLY A 272 -19.08 21.78 1.89
C GLY A 272 -17.61 21.35 1.78
N VAL A 273 -17.19 20.92 0.58
CA VAL A 273 -15.83 20.43 0.33
C VAL A 273 -14.88 21.61 0.07
N VAL A 274 -13.71 21.58 0.72
CA VAL A 274 -12.61 22.53 0.55
C VAL A 274 -11.28 21.80 0.51
N ARG A 275 -10.23 22.48 0.02
CA ARG A 275 -8.84 22.01 0.18
C ARG A 275 -8.43 22.14 1.65
N ILE A 276 -8.01 21.04 2.25
CA ILE A 276 -7.54 20.96 3.63
C ILE A 276 -6.08 21.42 3.69
N GLN A 277 -5.81 22.43 4.51
CA GLN A 277 -4.52 23.11 4.56
C GLN A 277 -3.66 22.62 5.72
N SER A 278 -2.39 22.36 5.45
CA SER A 278 -1.38 22.11 6.50
C SER A 278 -1.21 23.34 7.40
N SER A 279 -0.96 23.08 8.69
CA SER A 279 -0.58 24.11 9.67
C SER A 279 0.95 24.25 9.82
N TRP A 280 1.71 23.69 8.89
CA TRP A 280 3.16 23.87 8.82
C TRP A 280 3.54 24.95 7.82
N GLN A 281 4.55 25.73 8.16
CA GLN A 281 5.12 26.76 7.28
C GLN A 281 6.64 26.75 7.34
N THR A 282 7.28 27.35 6.35
CA THR A 282 8.72 27.62 6.42
C THR A 282 8.99 28.75 7.42
N ARG A 283 10.04 28.58 8.23
CA ARG A 283 10.49 29.57 9.20
C ARG A 283 11.05 30.81 8.49
N ASN A 284 10.90 31.98 9.09
CA ASN A 284 11.52 33.21 8.60
C ASN A 284 12.92 33.40 9.18
N ILE A 285 13.91 32.69 8.63
CA ILE A 285 15.32 32.73 9.07
C ILE A 285 16.28 32.95 7.90
N THR A 286 17.48 33.46 8.20
CA THR A 286 18.59 33.58 7.24
C THR A 286 19.77 32.67 7.58
N VAL A 287 19.84 32.19 8.82
CA VAL A 287 20.89 31.30 9.33
C VAL A 287 20.29 30.14 10.11
N ARG A 288 20.93 28.98 10.04
CA ARG A 288 20.45 27.72 10.64
C ARG A 288 21.13 27.43 11.98
N HIS A 289 20.94 28.34 12.93
CA HIS A 289 21.58 28.30 14.26
C HIS A 289 20.61 27.91 15.39
N THR A 290 19.30 27.85 15.11
CA THR A 290 18.27 27.45 16.05
C THR A 290 17.35 26.40 15.43
N LEU A 291 16.84 25.49 16.25
CA LEU A 291 15.81 24.54 15.86
C LEU A 291 14.39 25.17 15.96
N PRO A 292 13.36 24.57 15.35
CA PRO A 292 11.98 25.09 15.41
C PRO A 292 11.43 25.24 16.83
N ASP A 293 11.87 24.41 17.77
CA ASP A 293 11.48 24.47 19.19
C ASP A 293 12.17 25.61 19.98
N GLY A 294 13.02 26.41 19.32
CA GLY A 294 13.78 27.49 19.93
C GLY A 294 15.14 27.08 20.50
N THR A 295 15.53 25.80 20.40
CA THR A 295 16.85 25.33 20.86
C THR A 295 17.97 26.05 20.11
N VAL A 296 18.87 26.72 20.85
CA VAL A 296 20.05 27.39 20.30
C VAL A 296 21.20 26.39 20.17
N LEU A 297 21.73 26.26 18.95
CA LEU A 297 22.76 25.28 18.62
C LEU A 297 24.18 25.85 18.79
N SER A 298 25.13 25.00 19.18
CA SER A 298 26.55 25.36 19.14
C SER A 298 27.07 25.42 17.69
N GLN A 299 28.16 26.15 17.45
CA GLN A 299 28.69 26.39 16.10
C GLN A 299 28.93 25.12 15.27
N ASN A 300 29.33 24.03 15.91
CA ASN A 300 29.53 22.73 15.25
C ASN A 300 28.23 21.99 14.89
N GLN A 301 27.07 22.48 15.32
CA GLN A 301 25.74 21.92 15.06
C GLN A 301 24.92 22.76 14.05
N TRP A 302 25.44 23.90 13.62
CA TRP A 302 24.76 24.76 12.66
C TRP A 302 24.54 24.05 11.32
N GLY A 303 23.39 24.34 10.72
CA GLY A 303 23.10 23.99 9.33
C GLY A 303 23.79 24.96 8.38
N PRO A 304 23.74 24.73 7.06
CA PRO A 304 24.22 25.71 6.10
C PRO A 304 23.35 26.99 6.17
N ASP A 305 23.92 28.15 5.88
CA ASP A 305 23.12 29.39 5.79
C ASP A 305 22.10 29.31 4.64
N VAL A 306 21.00 30.06 4.79
CA VAL A 306 19.96 30.13 3.75
C VAL A 306 20.55 30.82 2.53
N SER A 307 20.49 30.13 1.39
CA SER A 307 21.13 30.56 0.14
C SER A 307 20.41 29.99 -1.07
N ALA A 308 20.81 30.36 -2.28
CA ALA A 308 20.27 29.76 -3.51
C ALA A 308 20.57 28.24 -3.61
N THR A 309 21.66 27.78 -3.00
CA THR A 309 22.02 26.35 -2.95
C THR A 309 21.23 25.60 -1.88
N TYR A 310 20.95 26.26 -0.76
CA TYR A 310 20.23 25.69 0.38
C TYR A 310 19.09 26.64 0.80
N PRO A 311 18.03 26.77 -0.01
CA PRO A 311 16.90 27.64 0.31
C PRO A 311 16.12 27.09 1.52
N LEU A 312 15.20 27.89 2.05
CA LEU A 312 14.24 27.39 3.04
C LEU A 312 13.39 26.27 2.43
N GLY A 313 13.12 25.24 3.24
CA GLY A 313 12.42 24.04 2.82
C GLY A 313 13.34 22.91 2.33
N ALA A 314 14.65 23.20 2.14
CA ALA A 314 15.64 22.18 1.84
C ALA A 314 15.87 21.22 3.02
N PHE A 315 15.74 21.71 4.26
CA PHE A 315 15.86 20.89 5.46
C PHE A 315 14.54 20.79 6.22
N ILE A 316 14.29 19.67 6.89
CA ILE A 316 13.06 19.44 7.67
C ILE A 316 12.91 20.49 8.77
N GLU A 317 14.01 20.83 9.42
CA GLU A 317 14.06 21.83 10.48
C GLU A 317 13.87 23.25 9.93
N ASP A 318 13.77 23.47 8.62
CA ASP A 318 13.33 24.77 8.07
C ASP A 318 11.83 25.00 8.29
N TYR A 319 11.06 23.98 8.64
CA TYR A 319 9.62 24.08 8.91
C TYR A 319 9.32 24.27 10.40
N GLU A 320 8.26 25.00 10.69
CA GLU A 320 7.66 25.13 12.01
C GLU A 320 6.15 24.86 11.94
N PHE A 321 5.62 24.25 12.99
CA PHE A 321 4.19 24.11 13.18
C PHE A 321 3.63 25.40 13.80
N VAL A 322 2.58 25.94 13.20
CA VAL A 322 1.85 27.09 13.73
C VAL A 322 0.41 26.68 13.97
N SER A 323 0.07 26.50 15.25
CA SER A 323 -1.28 26.12 15.65
C SER A 323 -2.33 27.06 15.03
N ALA A 324 -3.33 26.45 14.39
CA ALA A 324 -4.44 27.13 13.71
C ALA A 324 -4.05 28.04 12.53
N SER A 325 -2.87 27.87 11.91
CA SER A 325 -2.56 28.53 10.63
C SER A 325 -3.20 27.82 9.43
N GLY A 326 -3.54 26.54 9.56
CA GLY A 326 -4.31 25.74 8.62
C GLY A 326 -5.39 24.93 9.35
N ASP A 327 -5.80 23.83 8.73
CA ASP A 327 -6.89 22.96 9.19
C ASP A 327 -6.41 21.75 10.02
N LEU A 328 -5.09 21.48 9.98
CA LEU A 328 -4.48 20.26 10.50
C LEU A 328 -3.64 20.53 11.75
N ASP A 329 -3.46 19.51 12.58
CA ASP A 329 -2.56 19.53 13.73
C ASP A 329 -1.09 19.26 13.32
N GLU A 330 -0.20 19.17 14.30
CA GLU A 330 1.22 18.91 14.08
C GLU A 330 1.52 17.55 13.43
N HIS A 331 0.58 16.60 13.49
CA HIS A 331 0.70 15.27 12.89
C HIS A 331 0.20 15.24 11.44
N ASN A 332 -0.24 16.39 10.90
CA ASN A 332 -0.84 16.53 9.58
C ASN A 332 -2.20 15.82 9.45
N GLY A 333 -2.97 15.81 10.54
CA GLY A 333 -4.32 15.29 10.51
C GLY A 333 -5.27 16.12 11.38
N ARG A 334 -6.52 15.67 11.46
CA ARG A 334 -7.54 16.23 12.35
C ARG A 334 -8.59 15.19 12.68
N GLN A 335 -9.29 15.41 13.80
CA GLN A 335 -10.54 14.72 14.09
C GLN A 335 -11.64 15.29 13.19
N CYS A 336 -12.28 14.47 12.37
CA CYS A 336 -13.38 14.90 11.51
C CYS A 336 -14.34 13.77 11.11
N VAL A 337 -15.56 14.16 10.76
CA VAL A 337 -16.52 13.31 10.03
C VAL A 337 -16.08 13.20 8.58
N THR A 338 -16.15 11.99 8.02
CA THR A 338 -15.87 11.69 6.60
C THR A 338 -16.95 10.76 6.04
N PRO A 339 -17.05 10.56 4.72
CA PRO A 339 -18.02 9.63 4.14
C PRO A 339 -17.93 8.21 4.70
N GLU A 340 -16.71 7.69 4.89
CA GLU A 340 -16.46 6.34 5.42
C GLU A 340 -16.57 6.26 6.95
N TYR A 341 -16.38 7.38 7.65
CA TYR A 341 -16.49 7.48 9.11
C TYR A 341 -17.53 8.54 9.49
N PRO A 342 -18.83 8.27 9.31
CA PRO A 342 -19.90 9.23 9.62
C PRO A 342 -20.01 9.56 11.12
N GLY A 343 -19.47 8.68 11.99
CA GLY A 343 -19.33 8.93 13.43
C GLY A 343 -18.12 9.77 13.82
N GLY A 344 -17.25 10.12 12.85
CA GLY A 344 -15.98 10.79 13.07
C GLY A 344 -14.82 9.82 13.26
N THR A 345 -13.64 10.25 12.81
CA THR A 345 -12.35 9.60 13.04
C THR A 345 -11.24 10.64 13.06
N TYR A 346 -10.05 10.25 13.55
CA TYR A 346 -8.84 10.98 13.22
C TYR A 346 -8.40 10.60 11.81
N ALA A 347 -8.02 11.57 11.00
CA ALA A 347 -7.56 11.32 9.64
C ALA A 347 -6.37 12.19 9.27
N TYR A 348 -5.41 11.60 8.57
CA TYR A 348 -4.31 12.31 7.91
C TYR A 348 -4.73 12.77 6.52
N PHE A 349 -4.07 13.80 5.99
CA PHE A 349 -4.38 14.36 4.67
C PHE A 349 -3.13 14.51 3.81
N ALA A 350 -3.22 14.08 2.56
CA ALA A 350 -2.21 14.34 1.55
C ALA A 350 -2.30 15.80 1.10
N THR A 351 -1.56 16.69 1.75
CA THR A 351 -1.73 18.14 1.62
C THR A 351 -1.07 18.71 0.37
N VAL A 352 -1.79 19.57 -0.34
CA VAL A 352 -1.29 20.35 -1.47
C VAL A 352 -1.52 21.84 -1.24
N ASP A 353 -0.75 22.70 -1.89
CA ASP A 353 -0.91 24.15 -1.88
C ASP A 353 -2.00 24.62 -2.87
N ALA A 354 -2.13 25.93 -3.07
CA ALA A 354 -3.13 26.48 -3.98
C ALA A 354 -2.82 26.23 -5.47
N ALA A 355 -1.59 25.85 -5.81
CA ALA A 355 -1.18 25.46 -7.16
C ALA A 355 -1.30 23.94 -7.39
N GLY A 356 -1.63 23.16 -6.34
CA GLY A 356 -1.69 21.70 -6.40
C GLY A 356 -0.35 21.03 -6.09
N GLU A 357 0.67 21.78 -5.66
CA GLU A 357 1.98 21.23 -5.30
C GLU A 357 1.96 20.71 -3.87
N SER A 358 2.70 19.65 -3.58
CA SER A 358 2.75 19.05 -2.24
C SER A 358 3.17 20.04 -1.17
N ALA A 359 2.35 20.19 -0.12
CA ALA A 359 2.64 21.05 1.03
C ALA A 359 3.16 20.21 2.20
N TYR A 360 4.27 20.61 2.83
CA TYR A 360 4.85 19.90 3.97
C TYR A 360 3.85 19.76 5.14
N PRO A 361 3.80 18.62 5.86
CA PRO A 361 4.65 17.42 5.77
C PRO A 361 4.14 16.34 4.80
N TYR A 362 3.34 16.76 3.82
CA TYR A 362 2.88 16.00 2.67
C TYR A 362 1.81 14.96 2.94
N LEU A 363 2.02 13.98 3.83
CA LEU A 363 0.99 12.98 4.18
C LEU A 363 0.85 12.82 5.70
N ILE A 364 1.93 12.40 6.37
CA ILE A 364 1.97 12.19 7.82
C ILE A 364 3.06 13.10 8.39
N GLY A 365 2.77 13.76 9.51
CA GLY A 365 3.71 14.63 10.19
C GLY A 365 4.93 13.93 10.80
N PRO A 366 5.74 14.67 11.57
CA PRO A 366 6.93 14.10 12.21
C PRO A 366 6.65 12.94 13.18
N THR A 367 5.42 12.81 13.66
CA THR A 367 4.99 11.75 14.58
C THR A 367 3.59 11.25 14.21
N TYR A 368 3.32 9.98 14.55
CA TYR A 368 1.99 9.41 14.47
C TYR A 368 1.07 9.94 15.58
N TYR A 369 -0.22 10.05 15.29
CA TYR A 369 -1.27 10.36 16.24
C TYR A 369 -1.66 9.13 17.08
N GLY A 370 -1.74 7.95 16.46
CA GLY A 370 -2.20 6.72 17.10
C GLY A 370 -1.09 5.81 17.62
N VAL A 371 -1.52 4.66 18.16
CA VAL A 371 -0.66 3.55 18.55
C VAL A 371 -0.20 2.82 17.29
N VAL A 372 1.11 2.83 17.03
CA VAL A 372 1.70 2.28 15.80
C VAL A 372 1.77 0.75 15.84
N ASP A 373 1.44 0.12 14.71
CA ASP A 373 1.74 -1.28 14.46
C ASP A 373 3.23 -1.46 14.17
N THR A 374 3.96 -1.96 15.17
CA THR A 374 5.40 -2.17 15.05
C THR A 374 5.79 -3.28 14.06
N GLY A 375 4.84 -4.13 13.63
CA GLY A 375 5.09 -5.18 12.64
C GLY A 375 5.32 -4.65 11.22
N ASN A 376 4.90 -3.42 10.95
CA ASN A 376 5.04 -2.79 9.64
C ASN A 376 6.30 -1.94 9.49
N ILE A 377 6.95 -1.54 10.59
CA ILE A 377 8.07 -0.59 10.59
C ILE A 377 9.41 -1.25 10.90
N GLY A 378 10.48 -0.62 10.42
CA GLY A 378 11.86 -1.05 10.68
C GLY A 378 12.33 -2.20 9.76
N PRO A 379 13.52 -2.77 10.04
CA PRO A 379 14.10 -3.81 9.20
C PRO A 379 13.21 -5.05 9.13
N GLY A 380 12.79 -5.41 7.91
CA GLY A 380 11.86 -6.54 7.68
C GLY A 380 10.39 -6.22 8.00
N GLY A 381 10.05 -4.95 8.23
CA GLY A 381 8.66 -4.48 8.30
C GLY A 381 7.90 -4.74 7.01
N GLY A 382 6.57 -4.79 7.10
CA GLY A 382 5.70 -5.03 5.93
C GLY A 382 5.73 -6.47 5.42
N ASN A 383 6.15 -7.41 6.27
CA ASN A 383 6.20 -8.85 5.98
C ASN A 383 5.54 -9.64 7.11
N VAL A 384 4.37 -9.18 7.57
CA VAL A 384 3.66 -9.84 8.67
C VAL A 384 3.03 -11.15 8.20
N SER A 385 2.95 -12.15 9.07
CA SER A 385 2.25 -13.40 8.71
C SER A 385 0.74 -13.24 8.87
N ILE A 386 -0.02 -13.69 7.87
CA ILE A 386 -1.47 -13.81 7.93
C ILE A 386 -1.83 -14.93 8.92
N PRO A 387 -2.61 -14.67 9.98
CA PRO A 387 -3.03 -15.71 10.91
C PRO A 387 -3.92 -16.75 10.20
N PRO A 388 -3.84 -18.04 10.57
CA PRO A 388 -4.75 -19.07 10.04
C PRO A 388 -6.24 -18.85 10.39
N THR A 389 -6.53 -17.89 11.27
CA THR A 389 -7.88 -17.47 11.68
C THR A 389 -8.39 -16.25 10.91
N ALA A 390 -7.59 -15.69 9.99
CA ALA A 390 -8.03 -14.58 9.17
C ALA A 390 -8.95 -15.09 8.06
N ASP A 391 -10.04 -14.36 7.83
CA ASP A 391 -10.95 -14.58 6.72
C ASP A 391 -10.43 -13.83 5.49
N GLU A 392 -10.57 -14.43 4.32
CA GLU A 392 -10.26 -13.78 3.04
C GLU A 392 -11.41 -12.82 2.66
N TYR A 393 -11.06 -11.60 2.25
CA TYR A 393 -12.00 -10.62 1.73
C TYR A 393 -12.04 -10.65 0.21
N ALA A 394 -13.02 -11.37 -0.32
CA ALA A 394 -13.23 -11.55 -1.76
C ALA A 394 -14.70 -11.35 -2.18
N PRO A 395 -15.35 -10.20 -1.90
CA PRO A 395 -16.69 -9.92 -2.42
C PRO A 395 -16.62 -9.53 -3.90
N PHE A 396 -17.75 -9.71 -4.61
CA PHE A 396 -17.92 -9.25 -5.99
C PHE A 396 -17.50 -7.77 -6.12
N ALA A 397 -16.50 -7.52 -6.95
CA ALA A 397 -15.84 -6.22 -7.03
C ALA A 397 -15.49 -5.84 -8.47
N ILE A 398 -15.25 -4.53 -8.67
CA ILE A 398 -14.69 -3.97 -9.90
C ILE A 398 -13.32 -3.33 -9.64
N TYR A 399 -12.48 -3.41 -10.67
CA TYR A 399 -11.15 -2.84 -10.74
C TYR A 399 -10.97 -2.17 -12.10
N GLY A 400 -10.66 -0.87 -12.10
CA GLY A 400 -10.59 -0.07 -13.32
C GLY A 400 -9.22 0.57 -13.53
N HIS A 401 -8.72 0.56 -14.77
CA HIS A 401 -7.45 1.19 -15.16
C HIS A 401 -7.52 1.76 -16.60
N ASP A 402 -6.49 2.54 -16.96
CA ASP A 402 -6.33 3.19 -18.28
C ASP A 402 -7.45 4.15 -18.68
N PHE A 403 -7.98 4.90 -17.72
CA PHE A 403 -8.94 5.98 -17.93
C PHE A 403 -8.25 7.23 -18.50
N GLU A 404 -7.82 7.18 -19.76
CA GLU A 404 -7.16 8.30 -20.45
C GLU A 404 -7.78 8.53 -21.83
N VAL A 405 -7.89 9.78 -22.27
CA VAL A 405 -8.42 10.11 -23.60
C VAL A 405 -7.65 9.39 -24.71
N GLY A 406 -8.40 8.71 -25.58
CA GLY A 406 -7.85 7.96 -26.71
C GLY A 406 -7.32 6.57 -26.33
N SER A 407 -7.22 6.27 -25.03
CA SER A 407 -6.91 4.93 -24.51
C SER A 407 -8.18 4.10 -24.38
N THR A 408 -8.01 2.77 -24.36
CA THR A 408 -9.11 1.85 -24.04
C THR A 408 -9.09 1.60 -22.55
N ALA A 409 -10.01 2.22 -21.82
CA ALA A 409 -10.20 1.94 -20.41
C ALA A 409 -10.74 0.52 -20.24
N VAL A 410 -10.27 -0.14 -19.19
CA VAL A 410 -10.72 -1.48 -18.79
C VAL A 410 -11.34 -1.37 -17.41
N VAL A 411 -12.51 -1.98 -17.25
CA VAL A 411 -13.13 -2.23 -15.95
C VAL A 411 -13.30 -3.73 -15.81
N ALA A 412 -12.35 -4.36 -15.13
CA ALA A 412 -12.43 -5.75 -14.73
C ALA A 412 -13.40 -5.93 -13.57
N PHE A 413 -13.97 -7.12 -13.49
CA PHE A 413 -14.68 -7.60 -12.32
C PHE A 413 -14.18 -8.98 -11.93
N GLY A 414 -14.22 -9.25 -10.63
CA GLY A 414 -13.78 -10.50 -10.01
C GLY A 414 -14.72 -10.89 -8.87
N ASP A 415 -14.51 -12.11 -8.36
CA ASP A 415 -15.33 -12.68 -7.29
C ASP A 415 -16.84 -12.71 -7.59
N ALA A 416 -17.20 -12.74 -8.88
CA ALA A 416 -18.57 -12.96 -9.31
C ALA A 416 -18.94 -14.45 -9.18
N ASP A 417 -20.23 -14.73 -9.00
CA ASP A 417 -20.75 -16.08 -9.15
C ASP A 417 -20.39 -16.63 -10.56
N PRO A 418 -19.89 -17.87 -10.67
CA PRO A 418 -19.55 -18.44 -11.97
C PRO A 418 -20.74 -18.40 -12.95
N ALA A 419 -20.49 -17.94 -14.18
CA ALA A 419 -21.50 -17.73 -15.22
C ALA A 419 -22.61 -16.70 -14.90
N ALA A 420 -22.43 -15.89 -13.85
CA ALA A 420 -23.32 -14.76 -13.59
C ALA A 420 -23.29 -13.74 -14.73
N THR A 421 -24.39 -13.02 -14.87
CA THR A 421 -24.52 -11.94 -15.84
C THR A 421 -24.22 -10.61 -15.16
N VAL A 422 -23.29 -9.83 -15.71
CA VAL A 422 -22.81 -8.59 -15.11
C VAL A 422 -23.09 -7.41 -16.03
N TRP A 423 -23.58 -6.31 -15.45
CA TRP A 423 -23.71 -5.01 -16.08
C TRP A 423 -22.80 -4.02 -15.36
N LEU A 424 -22.23 -3.09 -16.12
CA LEU A 424 -21.48 -1.97 -15.56
C LEU A 424 -22.31 -0.71 -15.69
N GLY A 425 -22.80 -0.18 -14.57
CA GLY A 425 -23.38 1.16 -14.52
C GLY A 425 -22.27 2.22 -14.47
N TYR A 426 -22.51 3.37 -15.09
CA TYR A 426 -21.66 4.54 -14.95
C TYR A 426 -22.46 5.83 -14.86
N SER A 427 -21.84 6.84 -14.24
CA SER A 427 -22.36 8.20 -14.12
C SER A 427 -21.23 9.21 -14.31
N LEU A 428 -21.57 10.39 -14.81
CA LEU A 428 -20.72 11.59 -14.83
C LEU A 428 -21.19 12.65 -13.83
N ALA A 429 -22.28 12.37 -13.11
CA ALA A 429 -22.91 13.34 -12.21
C ALA A 429 -22.30 13.34 -10.81
N GLY A 430 -21.83 12.19 -10.33
CA GLY A 430 -21.26 12.07 -8.98
C GLY A 430 -21.48 10.71 -8.34
N LEU A 431 -21.01 10.60 -7.10
CA LEU A 431 -21.34 9.52 -6.18
C LEU A 431 -22.81 9.56 -5.76
N GLY A 432 -23.35 8.41 -5.35
CA GLY A 432 -24.69 8.25 -4.81
C GLY A 432 -24.79 8.64 -3.31
N PRO A 433 -25.80 8.13 -2.58
CA PRO A 433 -26.66 6.99 -2.93
C PRO A 433 -27.85 7.38 -3.83
N THR A 434 -28.14 6.53 -4.82
CA THR A 434 -29.40 6.59 -5.60
C THR A 434 -30.21 5.31 -5.38
N PRO A 435 -31.43 5.41 -4.81
CA PRO A 435 -32.27 4.23 -4.57
C PRO A 435 -32.62 3.48 -5.86
N SER A 436 -32.49 2.15 -5.85
CA SER A 436 -32.86 1.29 -6.98
C SER A 436 -33.54 0.00 -6.54
N PRO A 437 -34.17 -0.77 -7.45
CA PRO A 437 -34.72 -2.09 -7.14
C PRO A 437 -33.69 -3.12 -6.64
N TRP A 438 -32.39 -2.85 -6.80
CA TRP A 438 -31.29 -3.76 -6.45
C TRP A 438 -30.52 -3.31 -5.20
N GLY A 439 -30.97 -2.24 -4.53
CA GLY A 439 -30.26 -1.57 -3.43
C GLY A 439 -29.89 -0.14 -3.78
N ASP A 440 -29.23 0.56 -2.86
CA ASP A 440 -28.74 1.91 -3.11
C ASP A 440 -27.49 1.84 -4.00
N LEU A 441 -27.57 2.47 -5.17
CA LEU A 441 -26.43 2.59 -6.08
C LEU A 441 -25.47 3.64 -5.55
N GLY A 442 -24.17 3.37 -5.60
CA GLY A 442 -23.10 4.31 -5.27
C GLY A 442 -22.88 5.41 -6.31
N LEU A 443 -23.84 5.61 -7.22
CA LEU A 443 -23.80 6.55 -8.33
C LEU A 443 -24.95 7.56 -8.21
N SER A 444 -24.82 8.72 -8.84
CA SER A 444 -25.92 9.71 -9.00
C SER A 444 -26.50 9.73 -10.42
N ASP A 445 -27.78 10.09 -10.55
CA ASP A 445 -28.43 10.30 -11.86
C ASP A 445 -27.87 11.53 -12.60
N PRO A 446 -27.84 11.53 -13.95
CA PRO A 446 -28.23 10.42 -14.84
C PRO A 446 -27.17 9.32 -14.92
N MET A 447 -27.63 8.07 -15.02
CA MET A 447 -26.80 6.89 -15.21
C MET A 447 -27.06 6.22 -16.55
N ASP A 448 -26.05 5.56 -17.08
CA ASP A 448 -26.16 4.65 -18.21
C ASP A 448 -25.38 3.37 -17.91
N SER A 449 -25.45 2.36 -18.78
CA SER A 449 -24.85 1.04 -18.51
C SER A 449 -24.28 0.35 -19.73
N PHE A 450 -23.27 -0.48 -19.49
CA PHE A 450 -22.69 -1.41 -20.45
C PHE A 450 -23.05 -2.86 -20.11
N GLY A 451 -23.03 -3.72 -21.13
CA GLY A 451 -23.21 -5.17 -21.00
C GLY A 451 -24.55 -5.68 -21.58
N PRO A 452 -24.96 -6.89 -21.20
CA PRO A 452 -24.32 -7.75 -20.20
C PRO A 452 -23.01 -8.41 -20.66
N VAL A 453 -22.13 -8.72 -19.71
CA VAL A 453 -20.97 -9.61 -19.87
C VAL A 453 -21.17 -10.82 -18.93
N ALA A 454 -20.89 -12.02 -19.42
CA ALA A 454 -20.95 -13.23 -18.60
C ALA A 454 -19.62 -13.45 -17.87
N ALA A 455 -19.68 -13.71 -16.55
CA ALA A 455 -18.53 -14.12 -15.77
C ALA A 455 -18.01 -15.49 -16.26
N ASN A 456 -16.68 -15.65 -16.29
CA ASN A 456 -16.08 -16.93 -16.61
C ASN A 456 -16.23 -17.95 -15.46
N GLY A 457 -15.67 -19.15 -15.60
CA GLY A 457 -15.75 -20.19 -14.57
C GLY A 457 -15.05 -19.86 -13.25
N ALA A 458 -14.18 -18.84 -13.25
CA ALA A 458 -13.48 -18.31 -12.07
C ALA A 458 -14.15 -17.03 -11.52
N GLY A 459 -15.31 -16.62 -12.04
CA GLY A 459 -16.00 -15.42 -11.58
C GLY A 459 -15.39 -14.10 -12.10
N GLN A 460 -14.59 -14.15 -13.16
CA GLN A 460 -13.91 -12.98 -13.72
C GLN A 460 -14.48 -12.57 -15.08
N GLY A 461 -14.31 -11.29 -15.41
CA GLY A 461 -14.56 -10.74 -16.74
C GLY A 461 -14.22 -9.25 -16.79
N SER A 462 -14.47 -8.60 -17.92
CA SER A 462 -14.19 -7.17 -18.05
C SER A 462 -15.08 -6.48 -19.07
N PHE A 463 -15.14 -5.16 -18.92
CA PHE A 463 -15.68 -4.22 -19.88
C PHE A 463 -14.53 -3.39 -20.45
N SER A 464 -14.59 -3.07 -21.74
CA SER A 464 -13.57 -2.23 -22.38
C SER A 464 -14.25 -1.14 -23.19
N TYR A 465 -13.75 0.09 -23.07
CA TYR A 465 -14.33 1.25 -23.73
C TYR A 465 -13.25 2.23 -24.17
N LEU A 466 -13.30 2.67 -25.43
CA LEU A 466 -12.42 3.71 -25.94
C LEU A 466 -12.88 5.07 -25.38
N ILE A 467 -12.03 5.71 -24.58
CA ILE A 467 -12.37 6.98 -23.94
C ILE A 467 -12.34 8.12 -24.98
N PRO A 468 -13.48 8.77 -25.27
CA PRO A 468 -13.53 9.87 -26.22
C PRO A 468 -12.94 11.15 -25.63
N ALA A 469 -12.41 12.02 -26.48
CA ALA A 469 -11.88 13.32 -26.08
C ALA A 469 -12.88 14.23 -25.34
N SER A 470 -14.19 13.99 -25.50
CA SER A 470 -15.24 14.72 -24.79
C SER A 470 -15.28 14.44 -23.29
N LEU A 471 -14.61 13.39 -22.80
CA LEU A 471 -14.53 13.08 -21.37
C LEU A 471 -13.27 13.65 -20.68
N SER A 472 -12.36 14.32 -21.41
CA SER A 472 -11.19 14.96 -20.79
C SER A 472 -11.62 15.90 -19.65
N GLY A 473 -10.95 15.79 -18.51
CA GLY A 473 -11.23 16.52 -17.26
C GLY A 473 -12.45 16.04 -16.48
N SER A 474 -13.17 15.00 -16.94
CA SER A 474 -14.35 14.47 -16.26
C SER A 474 -13.97 13.34 -15.31
N THR A 475 -14.67 13.24 -14.18
CA THR A 475 -14.63 12.03 -13.34
C THR A 475 -15.74 11.08 -13.77
N VAL A 476 -15.37 9.83 -14.03
CA VAL A 476 -16.31 8.75 -14.33
C VAL A 476 -16.51 7.93 -13.06
N TYR A 477 -17.77 7.80 -12.64
CA TYR A 477 -18.17 6.98 -11.49
C TYR A 477 -18.74 5.67 -12.03
N THR A 478 -18.33 4.53 -11.48
CA THR A 478 -18.74 3.20 -11.94
C THR A 478 -19.15 2.29 -10.79
N GLN A 479 -20.10 1.39 -11.08
CA GLN A 479 -20.49 0.31 -10.18
C GLN A 479 -21.08 -0.81 -11.02
N ALA A 480 -20.73 -2.06 -10.72
CA ALA A 480 -21.29 -3.21 -11.40
C ALA A 480 -22.45 -3.83 -10.63
N LEU A 481 -23.38 -4.40 -11.39
CA LEU A 481 -24.48 -5.22 -10.91
C LEU A 481 -24.30 -6.63 -11.46
N MET A 482 -24.19 -7.61 -10.57
CA MET A 482 -24.21 -9.02 -10.90
C MET A 482 -25.59 -9.61 -10.69
N GLN A 483 -26.07 -10.39 -11.66
CA GLN A 483 -27.23 -11.27 -11.53
C GLN A 483 -26.81 -12.74 -11.56
N SER A 484 -27.20 -13.46 -10.50
CA SER A 484 -27.02 -14.90 -10.36
C SER A 484 -28.38 -15.55 -10.07
N GLY A 485 -28.96 -16.19 -11.08
CA GLY A 485 -30.35 -16.65 -11.03
C GLY A 485 -31.32 -15.48 -10.82
N THR A 486 -31.97 -15.44 -9.66
CA THR A 486 -32.88 -14.34 -9.25
C THR A 486 -32.24 -13.33 -8.29
N ASN A 487 -31.00 -13.57 -7.86
CA ASN A 487 -30.30 -12.72 -6.91
C ASN A 487 -29.51 -11.64 -7.65
N PHE A 488 -29.48 -10.45 -7.06
CA PHE A 488 -28.73 -9.30 -7.56
C PHE A 488 -27.76 -8.85 -6.48
N THR A 489 -26.52 -8.56 -6.86
CA THR A 489 -25.45 -8.11 -5.96
C THR A 489 -24.72 -6.93 -6.60
N LEU A 490 -24.53 -5.86 -5.85
CA LEU A 490 -23.76 -4.70 -6.28
C LEU A 490 -22.28 -4.89 -5.91
N SER A 491 -21.39 -4.42 -6.78
CA SER A 491 -19.97 -4.29 -6.47
C SER A 491 -19.69 -3.08 -5.58
N ASN A 492 -18.43 -2.90 -5.18
CA ASN A 492 -17.92 -1.59 -4.78
C ASN A 492 -18.21 -0.54 -5.88
N ALA A 493 -18.45 0.69 -5.46
CA ALA A 493 -18.41 1.83 -6.37
C ALA A 493 -16.96 2.30 -6.53
N ALA A 494 -16.60 2.73 -7.74
CA ALA A 494 -15.29 3.27 -8.06
C ALA A 494 -15.44 4.59 -8.81
N ARG A 495 -14.37 5.37 -8.85
CA ARG A 495 -14.31 6.57 -9.68
C ARG A 495 -12.89 6.77 -10.21
N ALA A 496 -12.77 7.36 -11.39
CA ALA A 496 -11.50 7.68 -12.04
C ALA A 496 -11.59 9.01 -12.77
N LEU A 497 -10.54 9.82 -12.70
CA LEU A 497 -10.42 11.04 -13.48
C LEU A 497 -9.91 10.67 -14.87
N VAL A 498 -10.50 11.27 -15.90
CA VAL A 498 -10.03 11.15 -17.28
C VAL A 498 -9.18 12.39 -17.59
N PRO A 499 -7.83 12.29 -17.61
CA PRO A 499 -6.97 13.42 -18.00
C PRO A 499 -7.14 13.78 -19.48
#